data_AF-A0A1J3GS86-F1
#
_entry.id   AF-A0A1J3GS86-F1
#
_cell.length_a   1.000
_cell.length_b   1.000
_cell.length_c   1.000
_cell.angle_alpha   90.00
_cell.angle_beta   90.00
_cell.angle_gamma   90.00
#
_symmetry.space_group_name_H-M   'P 1'
#
loop_
_entity.id
_entity.type
_entity.pdbx_description
1 polymer ?
#
loop_
_entity_poly.entity_id
_entity_poly.type
_entity_poly.pdbx_seq_one_letter_code
_entity_poly.pdbx_strand_id
1 'polypeptide(L)'
;MEVNEQKPIEEKQQVREKTIPVFTVLKNGAILKNIFVVNSRDFSSPVRNGSALSDDDEMEEILLVGRHPDCDILLTHPSISRYHLQIR
;
A
#
# COMPACT_ATOMS: atom_id res chain seq x y z
N MET A 1 -12.14 38.20 -41.91
CA MET A 1 -12.52 37.23 -40.87
C MET A 1 -11.31 36.32 -40.69
N GLU A 2 -10.52 36.57 -39.65
CA GLU A 2 -9.32 35.78 -39.33
C GLU A 2 -9.78 34.53 -38.56
N VAL A 3 -9.53 33.36 -39.14
CA VAL A 3 -9.88 32.08 -38.53
C VAL A 3 -8.72 31.71 -37.61
N ASN A 4 -8.92 31.86 -36.31
CA ASN A 4 -7.91 31.63 -35.30
C ASN A 4 -7.78 30.11 -35.06
N GLU A 5 -6.66 29.51 -35.47
CA GLU A 5 -6.35 28.11 -35.25
C GLU A 5 -6.03 27.86 -33.77
N GLN A 6 -6.92 27.15 -33.07
CA GLN A 6 -6.68 26.68 -31.71
C GLN A 6 -5.90 25.37 -31.77
N LYS A 7 -4.63 25.39 -31.38
CA LYS A 7 -3.85 24.18 -31.10
C LYS A 7 -4.42 23.48 -29.85
N PRO A 8 -4.68 22.16 -29.87
CA PRO A 8 -5.16 21.45 -28.71
C PRO A 8 -4.05 21.38 -27.66
N ILE A 9 -4.40 21.74 -26.43
CA ILE A 9 -3.56 21.67 -25.24
C ILE A 9 -3.49 20.19 -24.83
N GLU A 10 -2.34 19.55 -25.02
CA GLU A 10 -2.07 18.22 -24.49
C GLU A 10 -1.99 18.31 -22.96
N GLU A 11 -3.09 17.96 -22.28
CA GLU A 11 -3.12 17.72 -20.84
C GLU A 11 -2.27 16.49 -20.52
N LYS A 12 -1.01 16.71 -20.16
CA LYS A 12 -0.17 15.70 -19.52
C LYS A 12 -0.75 15.40 -18.14
N GLN A 13 -1.62 14.39 -18.05
CA GLN A 13 -1.96 13.75 -16.79
C GLN A 13 -0.67 13.23 -16.14
N GLN A 14 -0.12 13.99 -15.19
CA GLN A 14 0.95 13.54 -14.33
C GLN A 14 0.36 12.50 -13.36
N VAL A 15 0.45 11.22 -13.75
CA VAL A 15 0.22 10.11 -12.82
C VAL A 15 1.31 10.19 -11.76
N ARG A 16 0.96 10.58 -10.53
CA ARG A 16 1.89 10.55 -9.41
C ARG A 16 2.18 9.09 -9.07
N GLU A 17 3.45 8.69 -9.17
CA GLU A 17 3.89 7.37 -8.72
C GLU A 17 3.65 7.24 -7.20
N LYS A 18 2.88 6.21 -6.79
CA LYS A 18 2.68 5.89 -5.38
C LYS A 18 3.85 5.05 -4.86
N THR A 19 4.41 5.43 -3.72
CA THR A 19 5.43 4.63 -3.03
C THR A 19 4.75 3.60 -2.13
N ILE A 20 5.32 2.38 -2.06
CA ILE A 20 4.81 1.28 -1.24
C ILE A 20 5.78 1.06 -0.05
N PRO A 21 5.31 1.05 1.21
CA PRO A 21 6.14 0.69 2.34
C PRO A 21 6.61 -0.77 2.22
N VAL A 22 7.89 -1.01 2.52
CA VAL A 22 8.49 -2.36 2.48
C VAL A 22 9.19 -2.65 3.80
N PHE A 23 8.84 -3.77 4.42
CA PHE A 23 9.62 -4.36 5.51
C PHE A 23 10.56 -5.43 4.97
N THR A 24 11.84 -5.29 5.25
CA THR A 24 12.87 -6.24 4.84
C THR A 24 13.32 -7.08 6.02
N VAL A 25 13.14 -8.39 5.93
CA VAL A 25 13.64 -9.35 6.92
C VAL A 25 15.08 -9.69 6.57
N LEU A 26 15.99 -9.29 7.44
CA LEU A 26 17.42 -9.60 7.35
C LEU A 26 17.80 -10.73 8.32
N LYS A 27 18.66 -11.64 7.88
CA LYS A 27 19.33 -12.63 8.73
C LYS A 27 20.78 -12.75 8.31
N ASN A 28 21.70 -12.47 9.23
CA ASN A 28 23.15 -12.53 8.97
C ASN A 28 23.57 -11.71 7.73
N GLY A 29 22.96 -10.53 7.54
CA GLY A 29 23.22 -9.67 6.38
C GLY A 29 22.55 -10.11 5.07
N ALA A 30 21.89 -11.27 5.02
CA ALA A 30 21.12 -11.72 3.87
C ALA A 30 19.64 -11.32 3.99
N ILE A 31 19.05 -10.90 2.86
CA ILE A 31 17.61 -10.65 2.75
C ILE A 31 16.89 -12.01 2.65
N LEU A 32 15.96 -12.26 3.56
CA LEU A 32 15.11 -13.45 3.54
C LEU A 32 13.73 -13.18 2.94
N LYS A 33 13.15 -12.01 3.21
CA LYS A 33 11.80 -11.67 2.77
C LYS A 33 11.64 -10.16 2.67
N ASN A 34 11.07 -9.70 1.56
CA ASN A 34 10.51 -8.36 1.45
C ASN A 34 9.00 -8.47 1.60
N ILE A 35 8.43 -7.66 2.48
CA ILE A 35 7.00 -7.63 2.77
C ILE A 35 6.50 -6.26 2.35
N PHE A 36 5.73 -6.24 1.27
CA PHE A 36 5.09 -5.02 0.77
C PHE A 36 3.80 -4.79 1.53
N VAL A 37 3.68 -3.62 2.13
CA VAL A 37 2.45 -3.21 2.83
C VAL A 37 1.57 -2.51 1.80
N VAL A 38 0.53 -3.20 1.35
CA VAL A 38 -0.35 -2.72 0.29
C VAL A 38 -1.76 -2.53 0.85
N ASN A 39 -2.27 -1.30 0.82
CA ASN A 39 -3.66 -1.07 1.15
C ASN A 39 -4.53 -1.43 -0.07
N SER A 40 -5.58 -2.24 0.13
CA SER A 40 -6.50 -2.60 -0.96
C SER A 40 -7.17 -1.39 -1.63
N ARG A 41 -7.35 -0.28 -0.89
CA ARG A 41 -7.87 1.00 -1.40
C ARG A 41 -6.88 1.70 -2.35
N ASP A 42 -5.59 1.39 -2.28
CA ASP A 42 -4.60 2.01 -3.18
C ASP A 42 -4.73 1.55 -4.63
N PHE A 43 -5.35 0.40 -4.86
CA PHE A 43 -5.53 -0.22 -6.17
C PHE A 43 -6.96 -0.10 -6.71
N SER A 44 -7.90 0.46 -5.94
CA SER A 44 -9.22 0.80 -6.48
C SER A 44 -9.10 2.03 -7.37
N SER A 45 -9.36 1.85 -8.68
CA SER A 45 -9.49 2.93 -9.66
C SER A 45 -10.52 3.98 -9.17
N PRO A 46 -10.33 5.29 -9.40
CA PRO A 46 -11.23 6.34 -8.93
C PRO A 46 -12.58 6.40 -9.67
N VAL A 47 -13.05 5.31 -10.28
CA VAL A 47 -14.26 5.31 -11.11
C VAL A 47 -15.29 4.34 -10.58
N ARG A 48 -16.04 4.75 -9.55
CA ARG A 48 -17.46 4.39 -9.41
C ARG A 48 -18.22 5.58 -8.84
N ASN A 49 -18.92 6.28 -9.73
CA ASN A 49 -20.08 7.13 -9.50
C ASN A 49 -20.50 7.38 -8.04
N GLY A 50 -20.36 8.61 -7.59
CA GLY A 50 -21.45 9.27 -6.86
C GLY A 50 -21.62 9.00 -5.37
N SER A 51 -20.61 8.57 -4.63
CA SER A 51 -20.57 8.84 -3.20
C SER A 51 -19.12 9.01 -2.76
N ALA A 52 -18.74 10.27 -2.49
CA ALA A 52 -17.58 10.58 -1.68
C ALA A 52 -17.83 9.92 -0.31
N LEU A 53 -17.39 8.67 -0.17
CA LEU A 53 -17.12 8.10 1.13
C LEU A 53 -15.99 8.96 1.66
N SER A 54 -16.33 9.78 2.64
CA SER A 54 -15.44 10.62 3.41
C SER A 54 -14.08 9.94 3.61
N ASP A 55 -13.01 10.68 3.30
CA ASP A 55 -11.61 10.43 3.66
C ASP A 55 -11.40 10.42 5.21
N ASP A 56 -12.38 9.91 5.95
CA ASP A 56 -12.49 9.98 7.41
C ASP A 56 -13.01 8.64 7.95
N ASP A 57 -12.29 7.59 7.59
CA ASP A 57 -12.27 6.36 8.37
C ASP A 57 -10.79 5.98 8.44
N GLU A 58 -10.04 6.76 9.22
CA GLU A 58 -8.71 6.42 9.74
C GLU A 58 -8.85 5.18 10.64
N MET A 59 -9.24 4.06 10.05
CA MET A 59 -9.11 2.76 10.68
C MET A 59 -7.61 2.54 10.86
N GLU A 60 -7.12 2.64 12.10
CA GLU A 60 -5.77 2.18 12.46
C GLU A 60 -5.63 0.72 12.01
N GLU A 61 -4.93 0.50 10.90
CA GLU A 61 -4.70 -0.82 10.37
C GLU A 61 -3.59 -1.48 11.19
N ILE A 62 -4.00 -2.38 12.08
CA ILE A 62 -3.09 -3.12 12.94
C ILE A 62 -2.46 -4.27 12.16
N LEU A 63 -1.13 -4.30 12.08
CA LEU A 63 -0.40 -5.45 11.52
C LEU A 63 0.18 -6.34 12.63
N LEU A 64 -0.17 -7.62 12.61
CA LEU A 64 0.29 -8.64 13.53
C LEU A 64 1.43 -9.47 12.91
N VAL A 65 2.53 -9.58 13.63
CA VAL A 65 3.73 -10.32 13.20
C VAL A 65 3.98 -11.49 14.15
N GLY A 66 4.18 -12.70 13.64
CA GLY A 66 4.44 -13.86 14.49
C GLY A 66 4.52 -15.19 13.75
N ARG A 67 4.71 -16.29 14.49
CA ARG A 67 4.70 -17.66 13.95
C ARG A 67 3.28 -18.18 13.65
N HIS A 68 2.24 -17.60 14.25
CA HIS A 68 0.89 -18.14 14.09
C HIS A 68 0.36 -17.94 12.66
N PRO A 69 -0.35 -18.92 12.06
CA PRO A 69 -0.93 -18.75 10.72
C PRO A 69 -1.90 -17.56 10.62
N ASP A 70 -2.46 -17.11 11.73
CA ASP A 70 -3.39 -15.97 11.78
C ASP A 70 -2.69 -14.60 11.85
N CYS A 71 -1.36 -14.53 11.72
CA CYS A 71 -0.64 -13.24 11.66
C CYS A 71 -0.60 -12.69 10.22
N ASP A 72 -0.76 -11.38 10.06
CA ASP A 72 -0.62 -10.69 8.76
C ASP A 72 0.77 -10.89 8.17
N ILE A 73 1.80 -10.86 9.03
CA ILE A 73 3.18 -11.17 8.68
C ILE A 73 3.61 -12.46 9.38
N LEU A 74 3.53 -13.56 8.63
CA LEU A 74 3.96 -14.88 9.09
C LEU A 74 5.50 -15.04 9.05
N LEU A 75 6.08 -15.34 10.21
CA LEU A 75 7.50 -15.68 10.42
C LEU A 75 7.61 -17.15 10.91
N THR A 76 7.71 -18.10 9.97
CA THR A 76 7.70 -19.55 10.23
C THR A 76 9.00 -20.05 10.92
N HIS A 77 9.22 -19.68 12.17
CA HIS A 77 10.39 -20.09 12.94
C HIS A 77 10.05 -20.45 14.40
N PRO A 78 10.56 -21.59 14.94
CA PRO A 78 10.20 -22.10 16.27
C PRO A 78 10.66 -21.22 17.46
N SER A 79 11.61 -20.31 17.25
CA SER A 79 12.04 -19.37 18.30
C SER A 79 11.16 -18.11 18.42
N ILE A 80 10.25 -17.86 17.48
CA ILE A 80 9.45 -16.62 17.42
C ILE A 80 8.09 -16.83 18.10
N SER A 81 7.65 -15.94 18.99
CA SER A 81 6.33 -16.06 19.63
C SER A 81 5.19 -16.23 18.61
N ARG A 82 4.09 -16.86 19.04
CA ARG A 82 2.87 -16.99 18.19
C ARG A 82 2.41 -15.61 17.71
N TYR A 83 2.40 -14.65 18.62
CA TYR A 83 2.16 -13.23 18.38
C TYR A 83 3.35 -12.47 18.97
N HIS A 84 4.17 -11.88 18.11
CA HIS A 84 5.48 -11.35 18.50
C HIS A 84 5.53 -9.83 18.51
N LEU A 85 4.92 -9.18 17.52
CA LEU A 85 4.89 -7.73 17.38
C LEU A 85 3.55 -7.29 16.80
N GLN A 86 3.08 -6.14 17.26
CA GLN A 86 1.92 -5.43 16.72
C GLN A 86 2.38 -4.05 16.27
N ILE A 87 2.05 -3.66 15.04
CA ILE A 87 2.30 -2.32 14.49
C ILE A 87 0.95 -1.59 14.46
N ARG A 88 0.92 -0.34 14.94
CA ARG A 88 -0.21 0.60 14.90
C ARG A 88 0.25 1.85 14.17
#